data_AF-A0A9D8KX70-F1
#
_entry.id   AF-A0A9D8KX70-F1
#
_cell.length_a   1.000
_cell.length_b   1.000
_cell.length_c   1.000
_cell.angle_alpha   90.00
_cell.angle_beta   90.00
_cell.angle_gamma   90.00
#
_symmetry.space_group_name_H-M   'P 1'
#
loop_
_entity.id
_entity.type
_entity.pdbx_description
1 polymer ?
#
loop_
_entity_poly.entity_id
_entity_poly.type
_entity_poly.pdbx_seq_one_letter_code
_entity_poly.pdbx_strand_id
1 'polypeptide(L)'
;AAERLAPPAVSAAESWFGTQLPALSAEFDRRWRDEVADQWKERHEHLRRQAARVADLATRTELSDDERWDYLCAVEETDPDRDLMPLLEGLLAAAPAHLPALFRRGRLRLDRGDEAGIGDLERVIAADPSATLPGCDIAWQFYRRRGTDGDAAQAEAWQKRWMERSTYENTVNAELSQLPADATLAPHDLPEDRLDIVRHIVAGNATHIRRAYLLRRILTSNPACHDYVICIETARFTLGNKGPAVVKRLAALEWPMHVFIVQLGGEPFKRFRKTIDKQKIAPIYAL
;
A
#
# COMPACT_ATOMS: atom_id res chain seq x y z
N ALA A 1 9.57 1.79 45.30
CA ALA A 1 10.24 0.52 45.00
C ALA A 1 9.26 -0.35 44.24
N ALA A 2 9.64 -0.92 43.09
CA ALA A 2 8.78 -1.87 42.39
C ALA A 2 9.02 -3.26 42.99
N GLU A 3 7.96 -3.91 43.46
CA GLU A 3 8.03 -5.24 44.06
C GLU A 3 7.48 -6.26 43.06
N ARG A 4 8.30 -7.25 42.71
CA ARG A 4 7.90 -8.33 41.80
C ARG A 4 7.13 -9.37 42.60
N LEU A 5 5.83 -9.45 42.39
CA LEU A 5 5.01 -10.51 42.95
C LEU A 5 5.44 -11.86 42.36
N ALA A 6 5.58 -12.87 43.23
CA ALA A 6 5.76 -14.24 42.78
C ALA A 6 4.50 -14.70 42.03
N PRO A 7 4.65 -15.46 40.93
CA PRO A 7 3.48 -16.07 40.31
C PRO A 7 2.76 -16.96 41.32
N PRO A 8 1.42 -17.05 41.25
CA PRO A 8 0.67 -17.90 42.15
C PRO A 8 1.10 -19.36 41.99
N ALA A 9 1.15 -20.10 43.11
CA ALA A 9 1.56 -21.51 43.11
C ALA A 9 0.61 -22.43 42.32
N VAL A 10 -0.61 -21.96 42.08
CA VAL A 10 -1.64 -22.65 41.29
C VAL A 10 -2.22 -21.62 40.32
N SER A 11 -2.26 -21.97 39.04
CA SER A 11 -2.90 -21.14 38.02
C SER A 11 -4.42 -21.09 38.22
N ALA A 12 -5.06 -20.02 37.72
CA ALA A 12 -6.52 -19.93 37.72
C ALA A 12 -7.16 -21.12 37.00
N ALA A 13 -6.52 -21.61 35.93
CA ALA A 13 -6.99 -22.76 35.16
C ALA A 13 -6.96 -24.07 35.99
N GLU A 14 -5.90 -24.30 36.76
CA GLU A 14 -5.81 -25.44 37.68
C GLU A 14 -6.84 -25.34 38.81
N SER A 15 -7.02 -24.13 39.37
CA SER A 15 -7.96 -23.91 40.47
C SER A 15 -9.42 -24.07 40.05
N TRP A 16 -9.80 -23.61 38.86
CA TRP A 16 -11.19 -23.59 38.41
C TRP A 16 -11.61 -24.86 37.66
N PHE A 17 -10.70 -25.44 36.86
CA PHE A 17 -11.03 -26.57 35.99
C PHE A 17 -10.53 -27.92 36.52
N GLY A 18 -9.56 -27.93 37.46
CA GLY A 18 -9.10 -29.13 38.15
C GLY A 18 -8.86 -30.31 37.20
N THR A 19 -9.59 -31.40 37.40
CA THR A 19 -9.46 -32.64 36.60
C THR A 19 -9.92 -32.52 35.15
N GLN A 20 -10.70 -31.50 34.80
CA GLN A 20 -11.15 -31.25 33.42
C GLN A 20 -10.15 -30.42 32.61
N LEU A 21 -9.17 -29.79 33.28
CA LEU A 21 -8.18 -28.95 32.63
C LEU A 21 -7.44 -29.66 31.47
N PRO A 22 -6.97 -30.92 31.62
CA PRO A 22 -6.25 -31.59 30.53
C PRO A 22 -7.13 -31.80 29.28
N ALA A 23 -8.41 -32.13 29.48
CA ALA A 23 -9.34 -32.35 28.37
C ALA A 23 -9.63 -31.05 27.61
N LEU A 24 -9.88 -29.96 28.36
CA LEU A 24 -10.13 -28.64 27.80
C LEU A 24 -8.89 -28.08 27.08
N SER A 25 -7.69 -28.20 27.67
CA SER A 25 -6.44 -27.78 27.04
C SER A 25 -6.22 -28.53 25.72
N ALA A 26 -6.39 -29.85 25.71
CA ALA A 26 -6.23 -30.65 24.51
C ALA A 26 -7.24 -30.29 23.41
N GLU A 27 -8.45 -29.85 23.78
CA GLU A 27 -9.44 -29.35 22.82
C GLU A 27 -9.03 -28.00 22.23
N PHE A 28 -8.60 -27.05 23.06
CA PHE A 28 -8.08 -25.76 22.58
C PHE A 28 -6.84 -25.95 21.70
N ASP A 29 -5.90 -26.82 22.08
CA ASP A 29 -4.70 -27.11 21.30
C ASP A 29 -5.04 -27.73 19.94
N ARG A 30 -6.06 -28.60 19.88
CA ARG A 30 -6.54 -29.15 18.60
C ARG A 30 -7.12 -28.05 17.72
N ARG A 31 -8.07 -27.27 18.26
CA ARG A 31 -8.71 -26.19 17.51
C ARG A 31 -7.70 -25.16 17.02
N TRP A 32 -6.78 -24.73 17.88
CA TRP A 32 -5.72 -23.81 17.51
C TRP A 32 -4.85 -24.40 16.40
N ARG A 33 -4.41 -25.66 16.51
CA ARG A 33 -3.62 -26.33 15.46
C ARG A 33 -4.37 -26.37 14.12
N ASP A 34 -5.65 -26.71 14.14
CA ASP A 34 -6.45 -26.79 12.92
C ASP A 34 -6.65 -25.39 12.29
N GLU A 35 -6.85 -24.36 13.12
CA GLU A 35 -6.99 -22.96 12.68
C GLU A 35 -5.70 -22.40 12.05
N VAL A 36 -4.53 -22.77 12.57
CA VAL A 36 -3.25 -22.23 12.08
C VAL A 36 -2.53 -23.12 11.08
N ALA A 37 -3.00 -24.37 10.85
CA ALA A 37 -2.29 -25.38 10.07
C ALA A 37 -1.89 -24.88 8.66
N ASP A 38 -2.83 -24.27 7.94
CA ASP A 38 -2.57 -23.85 6.56
C ASP A 38 -1.63 -22.65 6.50
N GLN A 39 -1.79 -21.66 7.40
CA GLN A 39 -0.86 -20.53 7.51
C GLN A 39 0.57 -21.00 7.83
N TRP A 40 0.73 -22.00 8.70
CA TRP A 40 2.04 -22.57 9.01
C TRP A 40 2.64 -23.35 7.84
N LYS A 41 1.84 -24.12 7.09
CA LYS A 41 2.30 -24.79 5.86
C LYS A 41 2.78 -23.77 4.84
N GLU A 42 1.98 -22.74 4.56
CA GLU A 42 2.33 -21.67 3.63
C GLU A 42 3.63 -20.96 4.05
N ARG A 43 3.75 -20.62 5.34
CA ARG A 43 4.96 -20.00 5.88
C ARG A 43 6.17 -20.92 5.77
N HIS A 44 6.02 -22.20 6.05
CA HIS A 44 7.09 -23.18 5.94
C HIS A 44 7.55 -23.35 4.48
N GLU A 45 6.62 -23.48 3.54
CA GLU A 45 6.94 -23.58 2.11
C GLU A 45 7.62 -22.32 1.58
N HIS A 46 7.17 -21.13 2.02
CA HIS A 46 7.82 -19.86 1.71
C HIS A 46 9.27 -19.83 2.22
N LEU A 47 9.50 -20.13 3.50
CA LEU A 47 10.85 -20.14 4.07
C LEU A 47 11.76 -21.18 3.40
N ARG A 48 11.22 -22.34 3.01
CA ARG A 48 11.97 -23.34 2.24
C ARG A 48 12.40 -22.80 0.88
N ARG A 49 11.54 -22.04 0.18
CA ARG A 49 11.89 -21.37 -1.08
C ARG A 49 12.97 -20.30 -0.88
N GLN A 50 12.86 -19.50 0.18
CA GLN A 50 13.88 -18.50 0.52
C GLN A 50 15.23 -19.16 0.84
N ALA A 51 15.25 -20.24 1.63
CA ALA A 51 16.49 -20.96 1.94
C ALA A 51 17.15 -21.55 0.69
N ALA A 52 16.35 -22.10 -0.24
CA ALA A 52 16.86 -22.57 -1.54
C ALA A 52 17.42 -21.42 -2.39
N ARG A 53 16.80 -20.24 -2.34
CA ARG A 53 17.28 -19.03 -3.03
C ARG A 53 18.60 -18.54 -2.45
N VAL A 54 18.76 -18.51 -1.13
CA VAL A 54 20.04 -18.21 -0.46
C VAL A 54 21.13 -19.19 -0.92
N ALA A 55 20.83 -20.49 -0.91
CA ALA A 55 21.79 -21.52 -1.32
C ALA A 55 22.22 -21.38 -2.80
N ASP A 56 21.29 -21.10 -3.71
CA ASP A 56 21.58 -20.84 -5.13
C ASP A 56 22.48 -19.61 -5.31
N LEU A 57 22.06 -18.46 -4.78
CA LEU A 57 22.77 -17.20 -4.97
C LEU A 57 24.14 -17.19 -4.29
N ALA A 58 24.31 -17.89 -3.16
CA ALA A 58 25.60 -18.02 -2.49
C ALA A 58 26.67 -18.77 -3.30
N THR A 59 26.28 -19.59 -4.28
CA THR A 59 27.23 -20.32 -5.16
C THR A 59 27.72 -19.51 -6.36
N ARG A 60 27.08 -18.37 -6.64
CA ARG A 60 27.41 -17.55 -7.81
C ARG A 60 28.57 -16.62 -7.50
N THR A 61 29.49 -16.50 -8.45
CA THR A 61 30.67 -15.62 -8.33
C THR A 61 30.34 -14.16 -8.61
N GLU A 62 29.33 -13.91 -9.42
CA GLU A 62 28.84 -12.58 -9.76
C GLU A 62 27.33 -12.54 -9.57
N LEU A 63 26.86 -11.48 -8.92
CA LEU A 63 25.45 -11.19 -8.69
C LEU A 63 25.17 -9.79 -9.24
N SER A 64 24.04 -9.60 -9.89
CA SER A 64 23.53 -8.25 -10.18
C SER A 64 23.15 -7.53 -8.89
N ASP A 65 22.91 -6.22 -8.96
CA ASP A 65 22.48 -5.45 -7.77
C ASP A 65 21.11 -5.92 -7.27
N ASP A 66 20.19 -6.26 -8.17
CA ASP A 66 18.90 -6.85 -7.84
C ASP A 66 19.07 -8.23 -7.18
N GLU A 67 19.99 -9.07 -7.68
CA GLU A 67 20.26 -10.38 -7.09
C GLU A 67 20.94 -10.28 -5.71
N ARG A 68 21.80 -9.28 -5.50
CA ARG A 68 22.38 -8.97 -4.18
C ARG A 68 21.29 -8.54 -3.19
N TRP A 69 20.35 -7.72 -3.65
CA TRP A 69 19.21 -7.30 -2.84
C TRP A 69 18.29 -8.48 -2.50
N ASP A 70 17.93 -9.31 -3.50
CA ASP A 70 17.17 -10.54 -3.32
C ASP A 70 17.85 -11.47 -2.29
N TYR A 71 19.16 -11.66 -2.43
CA TYR A 71 19.95 -12.47 -1.50
C TYR A 71 19.85 -11.94 -0.08
N LEU A 72 20.01 -10.63 0.10
CA LEU A 72 19.93 -9.98 1.40
C LEU A 72 18.55 -10.16 2.04
N CYS A 73 17.47 -9.95 1.28
CA CYS A 73 16.10 -10.17 1.77
C CYS A 73 15.87 -11.63 2.18
N ALA A 74 16.34 -12.57 1.36
CA ALA A 74 16.21 -13.99 1.66
C ALA A 74 17.00 -14.40 2.92
N VAL A 75 18.19 -13.82 3.13
CA VAL A 75 18.99 -14.01 4.35
C VAL A 75 18.29 -13.39 5.57
N GLU A 76 17.79 -12.16 5.50
CA GLU A 76 17.03 -11.50 6.59
C GLU A 76 15.85 -12.37 7.05
N GLU A 77 15.16 -13.03 6.11
CA GLU A 77 14.02 -13.89 6.43
C GLU A 77 14.37 -15.28 6.99
N THR A 78 15.51 -15.85 6.58
CA THR A 78 15.88 -17.24 6.90
C THR A 78 16.86 -17.35 8.07
N ASP A 79 17.66 -16.31 8.31
CA ASP A 79 18.59 -16.18 9.42
C ASP A 79 18.44 -14.78 10.06
N PRO A 80 17.40 -14.58 10.89
CA PRO A 80 17.09 -13.27 11.48
C PRO A 80 18.20 -12.71 12.39
N ASP A 81 19.09 -13.56 12.88
CA ASP A 81 20.21 -13.18 13.75
C ASP A 81 21.46 -12.78 12.95
N ARG A 82 21.45 -12.94 11.63
CA ARG A 82 22.57 -12.59 10.76
C ARG A 82 22.82 -11.08 10.75
N ASP A 83 24.08 -10.67 10.92
CA ASP A 83 24.46 -9.28 10.65
C ASP A 83 24.40 -9.00 9.14
N LEU A 84 23.43 -8.18 8.74
CA LEU A 84 23.21 -7.77 7.35
C LEU A 84 24.11 -6.59 6.93
N MET A 85 24.79 -5.92 7.87
CA MET A 85 25.56 -4.71 7.56
C MET A 85 26.64 -4.93 6.49
N PRO A 86 27.44 -6.01 6.53
CA PRO A 86 28.42 -6.27 5.47
C PRO A 86 27.79 -6.45 4.08
N LEU A 87 26.60 -7.08 4.02
CA LEU A 87 25.88 -7.27 2.75
C LEU A 87 25.35 -5.93 2.22
N LEU A 88 24.81 -5.08 3.09
CA LEU A 88 24.34 -3.74 2.74
C LEU A 88 25.48 -2.84 2.26
N GLU A 89 26.62 -2.87 2.94
CA GLU A 89 27.80 -2.09 2.57
C GLU A 89 28.36 -2.53 1.22
N GLY A 90 28.45 -3.84 0.97
CA GLY A 90 28.88 -4.38 -0.32
C GLY A 90 27.94 -3.96 -1.46
N LEU A 91 26.63 -4.05 -1.26
CA LEU A 91 25.64 -3.60 -2.25
C LEU A 91 25.73 -2.08 -2.49
N LEU A 92 25.81 -1.27 -1.44
CA LEU A 92 25.87 0.19 -1.57
C LEU A 92 27.20 0.71 -2.10
N ALA A 93 28.28 -0.07 -2.02
CA ALA A 93 29.54 0.25 -2.70
C ALA A 93 29.41 0.11 -4.23
N ALA A 94 28.69 -0.90 -4.71
CA ALA A 94 28.41 -1.11 -6.13
C ALA A 94 27.29 -0.20 -6.66
N ALA A 95 26.24 -0.01 -5.86
CA ALA A 95 25.04 0.74 -6.20
C ALA A 95 24.70 1.79 -5.12
N PRO A 96 25.40 2.93 -5.06
CA PRO A 96 25.23 3.94 -3.99
C PRO A 96 23.84 4.58 -3.90
N ALA A 97 23.02 4.46 -4.95
CA ALA A 97 21.67 5.00 -5.05
C ALA A 97 20.57 3.94 -4.87
N HIS A 98 20.92 2.71 -4.48
CA HIS A 98 19.95 1.63 -4.27
C HIS A 98 19.05 1.93 -3.06
N LEU A 99 17.89 2.55 -3.31
CA LEU A 99 17.01 3.10 -2.27
C LEU A 99 16.60 2.09 -1.19
N PRO A 100 16.19 0.84 -1.53
CA PRO A 100 15.83 -0.14 -0.50
C PRO A 100 17.00 -0.48 0.44
N ALA A 101 18.23 -0.50 -0.07
CA ALA A 101 19.42 -0.79 0.71
C ALA A 101 19.83 0.38 1.60
N LEU A 102 19.71 1.63 1.10
CA LEU A 102 19.87 2.83 1.94
C LEU A 102 18.86 2.83 3.08
N PHE A 103 17.59 2.53 2.80
CA PHE A 103 16.56 2.49 3.83
C PHE A 103 16.86 1.43 4.90
N ARG A 104 17.22 0.20 4.49
CA ARG A 104 17.59 -0.88 5.41
C ARG A 104 18.82 -0.54 6.24
N ARG A 105 19.88 0.00 5.62
CA ARG A 105 21.10 0.43 6.34
C ARG A 105 20.80 1.53 7.33
N GLY A 106 20.03 2.54 6.93
CA GLY A 106 19.61 3.65 7.77
C GLY A 106 18.90 3.15 9.03
N ARG A 107 17.90 2.27 8.89
CA ARG A 107 17.22 1.64 10.03
C ARG A 107 18.18 0.90 10.96
N LEU A 108 19.02 0.01 10.43
CA LEU A 108 19.94 -0.79 11.24
C LEU A 108 21.00 0.05 11.97
N ARG A 109 21.49 1.13 11.35
CA ARG A 109 22.39 2.09 12.00
C ARG A 109 21.71 2.75 13.19
N LEU A 110 20.50 3.25 13.01
CA LEU A 110 19.74 3.92 14.08
C LEU A 110 19.37 2.96 15.21
N ASP A 111 19.02 1.70 14.90
CA ASP A 111 18.77 0.68 15.92
C ASP A 111 20.02 0.35 16.75
N ARG A 112 21.22 0.52 16.16
CA ARG A 112 22.53 0.39 16.84
C ARG A 112 23.02 1.68 17.50
N GLY A 113 22.25 2.76 17.45
CA GLY A 113 22.64 4.06 18.01
C GLY A 113 23.49 4.95 17.11
N ASP A 114 23.74 4.56 15.86
CA ASP A 114 24.50 5.34 14.88
C ASP A 114 23.60 6.33 14.13
N GLU A 115 23.76 7.62 14.44
CA GLU A 115 23.00 8.72 13.85
C GLU A 115 23.26 8.90 12.34
N ALA A 116 24.35 8.34 11.79
CA ALA A 116 24.61 8.40 10.35
C ALA A 116 23.48 7.74 9.53
N GLY A 117 22.65 6.89 10.15
CA GLY A 117 21.45 6.34 9.52
C GLY A 117 20.39 7.37 9.13
N ILE A 118 20.37 8.56 9.76
CA ILE A 118 19.47 9.66 9.38
C ILE A 118 19.73 10.11 7.94
N GLY A 119 21.00 10.28 7.56
CA GLY A 119 21.36 10.70 6.21
C GLY A 119 20.96 9.67 5.14
N ASP A 120 20.97 8.38 5.48
CA ASP A 120 20.47 7.33 4.58
C ASP A 120 18.96 7.46 4.38
N LEU A 121 18.18 7.67 5.45
CA LEU A 121 16.73 7.86 5.36
C LEU A 121 16.37 9.14 4.59
N GLU A 122 17.07 10.25 4.81
CA GLU A 122 16.83 11.50 4.08
C GLU A 122 17.01 11.34 2.57
N ARG A 123 18.05 10.62 2.14
CA ARG A 123 18.28 10.33 0.72
C ARG A 123 17.16 9.51 0.11
N VAL A 124 16.64 8.53 0.85
CA VAL A 124 15.49 7.73 0.39
C VAL A 124 14.25 8.60 0.28
N ILE A 125 13.93 9.40 1.30
CA ILE A 125 12.75 10.28 1.28
C ILE A 125 12.82 11.32 0.16
N ALA A 126 14.01 11.84 -0.14
CA ALA A 126 14.20 12.78 -1.24
C ALA A 126 13.94 12.16 -2.62
N ALA A 127 14.26 10.87 -2.79
CA ALA A 127 14.07 10.15 -4.06
C ALA A 127 12.67 9.53 -4.18
N ASP A 128 12.10 9.05 -3.08
CA ASP A 128 10.79 8.42 -3.01
C ASP A 128 9.96 9.00 -1.85
N PRO A 129 8.99 9.88 -2.14
CA PRO A 129 8.10 10.45 -1.13
C PRO A 129 7.30 9.42 -0.33
N SER A 130 7.09 8.19 -0.85
CA SER A 130 6.38 7.12 -0.12
C SER A 130 7.14 6.68 1.14
N ALA A 131 8.46 6.88 1.17
CA ALA A 131 9.29 6.58 2.33
C ALA A 131 9.20 7.63 3.45
N THR A 132 8.51 8.76 3.23
CA THR A 132 8.43 9.85 4.21
C THR A 132 7.88 9.38 5.55
N LEU A 133 6.71 8.74 5.56
CA LEU A 133 6.08 8.28 6.81
C LEU A 133 6.94 7.24 7.55
N PRO A 134 7.36 6.11 6.94
CA PRO A 134 8.15 5.12 7.66
C PRO A 134 9.53 5.65 8.05
N GLY A 135 10.17 6.49 7.22
CA GLY A 135 11.45 7.12 7.55
C GLY A 135 11.35 8.10 8.73
N CYS A 136 10.31 8.94 8.75
CA CYS A 136 10.08 9.86 9.88
C CYS A 136 9.80 9.12 11.19
N ASP A 137 9.04 8.02 11.15
CA ASP A 137 8.77 7.21 12.35
C ASP A 137 10.06 6.61 12.94
N ILE A 138 10.91 6.00 12.10
CA ILE A 138 12.20 5.45 12.53
C ILE A 138 13.09 6.55 13.14
N ALA A 139 13.23 7.70 12.47
CA ALA A 139 14.04 8.82 12.95
C ALA A 139 13.49 9.39 14.28
N TRP A 140 12.17 9.56 14.39
CA TRP A 140 11.53 10.00 15.63
C TRP A 140 11.79 9.03 16.79
N GLN A 141 11.63 7.72 16.56
CA GLN A 141 11.91 6.70 17.58
C GLN A 141 13.37 6.73 18.02
N PHE A 142 14.31 6.91 17.09
CA PHE A 142 15.73 7.02 17.39
C PHE A 142 16.04 8.16 18.38
N TYR A 143 15.63 9.39 18.05
CA TYR A 143 15.88 10.56 18.91
C TYR A 143 15.18 10.42 20.27
N ARG A 144 13.97 9.85 20.30
CA ARG A 144 13.26 9.60 21.57
C ARG A 144 13.95 8.56 22.45
N ARG A 145 14.53 7.51 21.87
CA ARG A 145 15.26 6.47 22.62
C ARG A 145 16.59 6.98 23.15
N ARG A 146 17.29 7.82 22.38
CA ARG A 146 18.59 8.38 22.77
C ARG A 146 18.47 9.41 23.91
N GLY A 147 17.48 10.30 23.84
CA GLY A 147 17.08 11.16 24.96
C GLY A 147 18.15 12.13 25.47
N THR A 148 19.10 12.54 24.63
CA THR A 148 20.14 13.53 24.98
C THR A 148 19.67 14.97 24.76
N ASP A 149 20.43 15.94 25.29
CA ASP A 149 20.15 17.36 25.10
C ASP A 149 20.16 17.72 23.60
N GLY A 150 19.01 18.16 23.07
CA GLY A 150 18.82 18.47 21.64
C GLY A 150 17.98 17.45 20.87
N ASP A 151 17.85 16.22 21.36
CA ASP A 151 17.07 15.17 20.69
C ASP A 151 15.57 15.45 20.70
N ALA A 152 15.07 16.17 21.72
CA ALA A 152 13.67 16.57 21.79
C ALA A 152 13.25 17.43 20.58
N ALA A 153 14.10 18.39 20.19
CA ALA A 153 13.83 19.26 19.04
C ALA A 153 13.90 18.47 17.71
N GLN A 154 14.85 17.54 17.60
CA GLN A 154 14.95 16.67 16.42
C GLN A 154 13.73 15.74 16.30
N ALA A 155 13.34 15.09 17.39
CA ALA A 155 12.14 14.27 17.42
C ALA A 155 10.90 15.09 17.03
N GLU A 156 10.71 16.28 17.60
CA GLU A 156 9.58 17.15 17.24
C GLU A 156 9.57 17.51 15.74
N ALA A 157 10.74 17.81 15.15
CA ALA A 157 10.85 18.10 13.71
C ALA A 157 10.42 16.90 12.85
N TRP A 158 10.88 15.69 13.18
CA TRP A 158 10.50 14.45 12.47
C TRP A 158 9.01 14.12 12.66
N GLN A 159 8.47 14.33 13.86
CA GLN A 159 7.04 14.18 14.14
C GLN A 159 6.21 15.15 13.32
N LYS A 160 6.61 16.42 13.25
CA LYS A 160 5.92 17.44 12.45
C LYS A 160 5.87 17.05 10.97
N ARG A 161 7.01 16.64 10.41
CA ARG A 161 7.10 16.16 9.02
C ARG A 161 6.19 14.96 8.77
N TRP A 162 6.13 14.01 9.71
CA TRP A 162 5.22 12.87 9.65
C TRP A 162 3.74 13.32 9.62
N MET A 163 3.36 14.23 10.52
CA MET A 163 1.98 14.72 10.61
C MET A 163 1.54 15.47 9.34
N GLU A 164 2.41 16.32 8.80
CA GLU A 164 2.16 17.04 7.54
C GLU A 164 1.93 16.06 6.39
N ARG A 165 2.80 15.06 6.23
CA ARG A 165 2.67 14.03 5.19
C ARG A 165 1.42 13.18 5.38
N SER A 166 1.15 12.73 6.61
CA SER A 166 -0.03 11.89 6.91
C SER A 166 -1.33 12.64 6.65
N THR A 167 -1.39 13.91 7.04
CA THR A 167 -2.56 14.77 6.77
C THR A 167 -2.79 14.94 5.27
N TYR A 168 -1.71 15.19 4.51
CA TYR A 168 -1.77 15.26 3.05
C TYR A 168 -2.28 13.94 2.43
N GLU A 169 -1.69 12.79 2.79
CA GLU A 169 -2.11 11.48 2.24
C GLU A 169 -3.55 11.13 2.60
N ASN A 170 -3.96 11.40 3.84
CA ASN A 170 -5.34 11.19 4.28
C ASN A 170 -6.33 12.08 3.50
N THR A 171 -5.97 13.33 3.22
CA THR A 171 -6.81 14.25 2.45
C THR A 171 -6.94 13.79 0.99
N VAL A 172 -5.83 13.40 0.37
CA VAL A 172 -5.82 12.86 -1.01
C VAL A 172 -6.64 11.58 -1.08
N ASN A 173 -6.43 10.63 -0.15
CA ASN A 173 -7.15 9.36 -0.13
C ASN A 173 -8.64 9.55 0.16
N ALA A 174 -9.02 10.47 1.04
CA ALA A 174 -10.42 10.81 1.28
C ALA A 174 -11.08 11.33 -0.01
N GLU A 175 -10.43 12.24 -0.74
CA GLU A 175 -10.92 12.71 -2.05
C GLU A 175 -10.97 11.58 -3.09
N LEU A 176 -9.96 10.71 -3.16
CA LEU A 176 -9.95 9.56 -4.08
C LEU A 176 -11.06 8.55 -3.77
N SER A 177 -11.47 8.40 -2.51
CA SER A 177 -12.50 7.43 -2.12
C SER A 177 -13.93 7.84 -2.49
N GLN A 178 -14.19 9.12 -2.73
CA GLN A 178 -15.52 9.65 -2.97
C GLN A 178 -15.55 10.58 -4.17
N LEU A 179 -16.49 10.37 -5.08
CA LEU A 179 -16.75 11.31 -6.17
C LEU A 179 -17.84 12.31 -5.75
N PRO A 180 -17.48 13.55 -5.38
CA PRO A 180 -18.49 14.54 -5.08
C PRO A 180 -19.27 14.84 -6.36
N ALA A 181 -20.58 15.03 -6.21
CA ALA A 181 -21.40 15.56 -7.26
C ALA A 181 -20.73 16.80 -7.84
N ASP A 182 -20.11 17.61 -6.97
CA ASP A 182 -19.52 18.89 -7.33
C ASP A 182 -18.11 18.90 -7.94
N ALA A 183 -17.54 17.73 -8.24
CA ALA A 183 -16.20 17.56 -8.80
C ALA A 183 -15.88 18.46 -10.00
N THR A 184 -14.65 19.00 -9.99
CA THR A 184 -14.03 19.70 -11.12
C THR A 184 -13.53 18.68 -12.14
N LEU A 185 -14.04 18.76 -13.37
CA LEU A 185 -13.71 17.82 -14.45
C LEU A 185 -13.04 18.54 -15.62
N ALA A 186 -12.06 17.90 -16.22
CA ALA A 186 -11.28 18.34 -17.38
C ALA A 186 -11.24 17.23 -18.45
N PRO A 187 -10.76 17.52 -19.67
CA PRO A 187 -10.51 16.47 -20.66
C PRO A 187 -9.49 15.47 -20.10
N HIS A 188 -9.62 14.20 -20.46
CA HIS A 188 -8.63 13.22 -20.04
C HIS A 188 -7.27 13.48 -20.70
N ASP A 189 -6.22 13.01 -20.03
CA ASP A 189 -4.83 13.08 -20.47
C ASP A 189 -4.18 11.70 -20.57
N LEU A 190 -5.01 10.63 -20.62
CA LEU A 190 -4.51 9.28 -20.82
C LEU A 190 -3.73 9.16 -22.13
N PRO A 191 -2.56 8.49 -22.11
CA PRO A 191 -1.87 8.09 -23.34
C PRO A 191 -2.73 7.11 -24.16
N GLU A 192 -2.50 7.05 -25.48
CA GLU A 192 -3.39 6.34 -26.41
C GLU A 192 -3.45 4.82 -26.15
N ASP A 193 -2.33 4.21 -25.75
CA ASP A 193 -2.25 2.78 -25.40
C ASP A 193 -3.19 2.43 -24.21
N ARG A 194 -3.24 3.29 -23.19
CA ARG A 194 -4.15 3.17 -22.04
C ARG A 194 -5.59 3.45 -22.46
N LEU A 195 -5.80 4.42 -23.35
CA LEU A 195 -7.13 4.78 -23.85
C LEU A 195 -7.74 3.64 -24.67
N ASP A 196 -6.95 2.94 -25.49
CA ASP A 196 -7.40 1.78 -26.26
C ASP A 196 -7.88 0.64 -25.36
N ILE A 197 -7.17 0.38 -24.25
CA ILE A 197 -7.61 -0.58 -23.23
C ILE A 197 -8.98 -0.17 -22.65
N VAL A 198 -9.15 1.10 -22.29
CA VAL A 198 -10.44 1.63 -21.78
C VAL A 198 -11.56 1.47 -22.81
N ARG A 199 -11.30 1.82 -24.08
CA ARG A 199 -12.27 1.66 -25.18
C ARG A 199 -12.66 0.18 -25.35
N HIS A 200 -11.68 -0.72 -25.30
CA HIS A 200 -11.90 -2.16 -25.42
C HIS A 200 -12.77 -2.69 -24.27
N ILE A 201 -12.46 -2.32 -23.02
CA ILE A 201 -13.25 -2.70 -21.84
C ILE A 201 -14.70 -2.22 -21.96
N VAL A 202 -14.90 -0.95 -22.34
CA VAL A 202 -16.24 -0.38 -22.50
C VAL A 202 -17.01 -1.05 -23.64
N ALA A 203 -16.37 -1.26 -24.80
CA ALA A 203 -16.98 -1.90 -25.96
C ALA A 203 -17.39 -3.36 -25.65
N GLY A 204 -16.53 -4.13 -24.99
CA GLY A 204 -16.82 -5.50 -24.55
C GLY A 204 -17.97 -5.58 -23.53
N ASN A 205 -18.31 -4.47 -22.87
CA ASN A 205 -19.35 -4.39 -21.85
C ASN A 205 -20.49 -3.42 -22.21
N ALA A 206 -20.65 -3.12 -23.51
CA ALA A 206 -21.51 -2.04 -24.01
C ALA A 206 -23.03 -2.27 -23.91
N THR A 207 -23.48 -3.40 -23.37
CA THR A 207 -24.91 -3.68 -23.21
C THR A 207 -25.60 -2.57 -22.42
N HIS A 208 -26.62 -1.95 -23.05
CA HIS A 208 -27.36 -0.77 -22.56
C HIS A 208 -26.59 0.55 -22.51
N ILE A 209 -25.37 0.62 -23.03
CA ILE A 209 -24.58 1.86 -23.18
C ILE A 209 -24.89 2.47 -24.55
N ARG A 210 -25.40 3.69 -24.57
CA ARG A 210 -25.56 4.50 -25.78
C ARG A 210 -24.28 5.29 -26.06
N ARG A 211 -23.73 5.93 -25.03
CA ARG A 211 -22.47 6.68 -25.09
C ARG A 211 -21.69 6.50 -23.79
N ALA A 212 -20.37 6.53 -23.89
CA ALA A 212 -19.49 6.67 -22.74
C ALA A 212 -18.47 7.77 -22.99
N TYR A 213 -18.17 8.55 -21.96
CA TYR A 213 -17.21 9.65 -21.99
C TYR A 213 -16.18 9.40 -20.88
N LEU A 214 -14.93 9.73 -21.16
CA LEU A 214 -13.86 9.71 -20.17
C LEU A 214 -13.46 11.15 -19.84
N LEU A 215 -13.39 11.47 -18.55
CA LEU A 215 -12.93 12.76 -18.05
C LEU A 215 -11.86 12.55 -16.99
N ARG A 216 -11.00 13.54 -16.81
CA ARG A 216 -10.10 13.64 -15.66
C ARG A 216 -10.79 14.43 -14.55
N ARG A 217 -10.82 13.90 -13.34
CA ARG A 217 -11.18 14.67 -12.14
C ARG A 217 -9.93 15.35 -11.60
N ILE A 218 -10.05 16.65 -11.33
CA ILE A 218 -8.99 17.44 -10.70
C ILE A 218 -9.25 17.45 -9.20
N LEU A 219 -8.36 16.84 -8.42
CA LEU A 219 -8.41 16.85 -6.97
C LEU A 219 -7.99 18.22 -6.44
N THR A 220 -8.63 18.65 -5.35
CA THR A 220 -8.31 19.92 -4.70
C THR A 220 -7.03 19.80 -3.88
N SER A 221 -6.87 18.68 -3.17
CA SER A 221 -5.68 18.36 -2.37
C SER A 221 -4.41 18.12 -3.20
N ASN A 222 -4.53 17.55 -4.40
CA ASN A 222 -3.40 17.38 -5.31
C ASN A 222 -3.83 17.36 -6.79
N PRO A 223 -3.72 18.49 -7.51
CA PRO A 223 -4.02 18.53 -8.94
C PRO A 223 -3.13 17.65 -9.81
N ALA A 224 -1.95 17.22 -9.34
CA ALA A 224 -1.08 16.31 -10.07
C ALA A 224 -1.54 14.84 -9.99
N CYS A 225 -2.43 14.49 -9.06
CA CYS A 225 -3.00 13.14 -9.03
C CYS A 225 -3.84 12.89 -10.29
N HIS A 226 -3.66 11.71 -10.88
CA HIS A 226 -4.42 11.24 -12.01
C HIS A 226 -5.61 10.43 -11.52
N ASP A 227 -6.80 10.98 -11.68
CA ASP A 227 -8.05 10.36 -11.31
C ASP A 227 -9.10 10.63 -12.39
N TYR A 228 -9.95 9.64 -12.66
CA TYR A 228 -10.79 9.62 -13.85
C TYR A 228 -12.25 9.32 -13.53
N VAL A 229 -13.12 9.76 -14.43
CA VAL A 229 -14.55 9.47 -14.37
C VAL A 229 -15.01 9.00 -15.75
N ILE A 230 -15.58 7.80 -15.79
CA ILE A 230 -16.31 7.30 -16.95
C ILE A 230 -17.79 7.61 -16.75
N CYS A 231 -18.29 8.51 -17.59
CA CYS A 231 -19.68 8.93 -17.63
C CYS A 231 -20.43 8.14 -18.71
N ILE A 232 -21.47 7.39 -18.33
CA ILE A 232 -22.30 6.63 -19.26
C ILE A 232 -23.67 7.27 -19.50
N GLU A 233 -24.14 7.16 -20.73
CA GLU A 233 -25.52 7.41 -21.13
C GLU A 233 -26.18 6.09 -21.53
N THR A 234 -27.37 5.81 -20.97
CA THR A 234 -28.16 4.64 -21.37
C THR A 234 -29.14 4.99 -22.49
N ALA A 235 -29.55 3.99 -23.28
CA ALA A 235 -30.52 4.21 -24.36
C ALA A 235 -31.89 4.67 -23.82
N ARG A 236 -32.58 5.55 -24.56
CA ARG A 236 -33.85 6.18 -24.15
C ARG A 236 -35.07 5.26 -24.19
N PHE A 237 -34.97 4.07 -24.81
CA PHE A 237 -36.11 3.18 -25.08
C PHE A 237 -36.02 1.81 -24.40
N THR A 238 -35.39 1.73 -23.23
CA THR A 238 -35.33 0.47 -22.45
C THR A 238 -36.45 0.40 -21.41
N LEU A 239 -37.01 -0.79 -21.17
CA LEU A 239 -37.89 -1.03 -20.03
C LEU A 239 -37.09 -0.84 -18.72
N GLY A 240 -37.33 0.29 -18.02
CA GLY A 240 -36.71 0.64 -16.75
C GLY A 240 -35.32 1.32 -16.84
N ASN A 241 -34.86 1.89 -15.72
CA ASN A 241 -33.54 2.51 -15.62
C ASN A 241 -32.45 1.43 -15.50
N LYS A 242 -31.76 1.13 -16.60
CA LYS A 242 -30.66 0.15 -16.63
C LYS A 242 -29.32 0.68 -16.10
N GLY A 243 -29.23 1.97 -15.81
CA GLY A 243 -27.96 2.61 -15.45
C GLY A 243 -27.27 2.05 -14.20
N PRO A 244 -27.96 1.85 -13.06
CA PRO A 244 -27.33 1.25 -11.88
C PRO A 244 -26.72 -0.13 -12.15
N ALA A 245 -27.37 -0.94 -13.01
CA ALA A 245 -26.85 -2.25 -13.41
C ALA A 245 -25.60 -2.12 -14.30
N VAL A 246 -25.55 -1.13 -15.20
CA VAL A 246 -24.35 -0.86 -16.00
C VAL A 246 -23.21 -0.34 -15.13
N VAL A 247 -23.46 0.61 -14.23
CA VAL A 247 -22.46 1.14 -13.28
C VAL A 247 -21.88 0.01 -12.45
N LYS A 248 -22.73 -0.83 -11.83
CA LYS A 248 -22.27 -1.98 -11.02
C LYS A 248 -21.42 -2.96 -11.83
N ARG A 249 -21.81 -3.24 -13.08
CA ARG A 249 -21.04 -4.15 -13.96
C ARG A 249 -19.67 -3.58 -14.28
N LEU A 250 -19.59 -2.33 -14.72
CA LEU A 250 -18.32 -1.69 -15.07
C LEU A 250 -17.42 -1.47 -13.85
N ALA A 251 -17.99 -1.19 -12.68
CA ALA A 251 -17.24 -1.02 -11.43
C ALA A 251 -16.62 -2.34 -10.90
N ALA A 252 -17.09 -3.50 -11.37
CA ALA A 252 -16.54 -4.80 -10.99
C ALA A 252 -15.37 -5.26 -11.88
N LEU A 253 -14.99 -4.44 -12.87
CA LEU A 253 -13.89 -4.74 -13.80
C LEU A 253 -12.57 -4.16 -13.30
N GLU A 254 -11.46 -4.74 -13.73
CA GLU A 254 -10.13 -4.17 -13.55
C GLU A 254 -9.91 -3.05 -14.56
N TRP A 255 -9.50 -1.89 -14.05
CA TRP A 255 -9.21 -0.71 -14.87
C TRP A 255 -7.71 -0.38 -14.81
N PRO A 256 -7.12 0.12 -15.90
CA PRO A 256 -5.70 0.50 -15.92
C PRO A 256 -5.40 1.81 -15.18
N MET A 257 -6.38 2.36 -14.44
CA MET A 257 -6.29 3.60 -13.66
C MET A 257 -7.33 3.61 -12.55
N HIS A 258 -7.17 4.53 -11.59
CA HIS A 258 -8.24 4.88 -10.67
C HIS A 258 -9.39 5.56 -11.44
N VAL A 259 -10.61 5.03 -11.30
CA VAL A 259 -11.76 5.52 -12.07
C VAL A 259 -13.07 5.35 -11.32
N PHE A 260 -13.92 6.37 -11.42
CA PHE A 260 -15.33 6.28 -11.05
C PHE A 260 -16.21 6.02 -12.26
N ILE A 261 -17.23 5.18 -12.10
CA ILE A 261 -18.25 4.96 -13.13
C ILE A 261 -19.55 5.63 -12.69
N VAL A 262 -20.10 6.52 -13.52
CA VAL A 262 -21.34 7.26 -13.21
C VAL A 262 -22.31 7.29 -14.37
N GLN A 263 -23.61 7.32 -14.06
CA GLN A 263 -24.67 7.50 -15.06
C GLN A 263 -25.09 8.98 -15.15
N LEU A 264 -25.04 9.57 -16.36
CA LEU A 264 -25.41 10.98 -16.60
C LEU A 264 -26.93 11.27 -16.56
N GLY A 265 -27.76 10.23 -16.45
CA GLY A 265 -29.22 10.35 -16.39
C GLY A 265 -29.78 10.54 -14.97
N GLY A 266 -29.02 10.15 -13.94
CA GLY A 266 -29.44 10.20 -12.53
C GLY A 266 -28.81 11.36 -11.77
N GLU A 267 -29.49 11.84 -10.73
CA GLU A 267 -28.81 12.62 -9.69
C GLU A 267 -27.76 11.75 -8.99
N PRO A 268 -26.64 12.32 -8.53
CA PRO A 268 -26.31 13.76 -8.53
C PRO A 268 -25.43 14.22 -9.72
N PHE A 269 -25.18 13.34 -10.71
CA PHE A 269 -24.15 13.55 -11.73
C PHE A 269 -24.65 14.18 -13.04
N LYS A 270 -25.92 14.60 -13.13
CA LYS A 270 -26.47 15.26 -14.34
C LYS A 270 -25.65 16.48 -14.78
N ARG A 271 -25.12 17.23 -13.81
CA ARG A 271 -24.26 18.41 -14.01
C ARG A 271 -22.97 18.12 -14.79
N PHE A 272 -22.47 16.88 -14.79
CA PHE A 272 -21.30 16.53 -15.59
C PHE A 272 -21.56 16.63 -17.11
N ARG A 273 -22.82 16.47 -17.55
CA ARG A 273 -23.20 16.68 -18.96
C ARG A 273 -22.87 18.11 -19.41
N LYS A 274 -23.11 19.11 -18.56
CA LYS A 274 -22.76 20.50 -18.86
C LYS A 274 -21.26 20.68 -19.11
N THR A 275 -20.42 19.97 -18.36
CA THR A 275 -18.97 20.01 -18.55
C THR A 275 -18.55 19.34 -19.86
N ILE A 276 -19.09 18.15 -20.15
CA ILE A 276 -18.86 17.42 -21.40
C ILE A 276 -19.21 18.29 -22.61
N ASP A 277 -20.38 18.92 -22.59
CA ASP A 277 -20.85 19.79 -23.68
C ASP A 277 -19.99 21.06 -23.81
N LYS A 278 -19.69 21.73 -22.69
CA LYS A 278 -18.89 22.97 -22.68
C LYS A 278 -17.48 22.73 -23.20
N GLN A 279 -16.86 21.60 -22.85
CA GLN A 279 -15.50 21.26 -23.25
C GLN A 279 -15.45 20.44 -24.56
N LYS A 280 -16.60 20.14 -25.18
CA LYS A 280 -16.73 19.35 -26.41
C LYS A 280 -16.03 17.99 -26.34
N ILE A 281 -16.15 17.30 -25.21
CA ILE A 281 -15.50 16.01 -24.99
C ILE A 281 -16.15 14.95 -25.88
N ALA A 282 -15.34 14.32 -26.73
CA ALA A 282 -15.80 13.24 -27.61
C ALA A 282 -16.09 11.96 -26.80
N PRO A 283 -17.12 11.17 -27.18
CA PRO A 283 -17.35 9.89 -26.55
C PRO A 283 -16.23 8.90 -26.88
N ILE A 284 -15.78 8.14 -25.89
CA ILE A 284 -14.86 7.01 -26.07
C ILE A 284 -15.58 5.78 -26.64
N TYR A 285 -16.91 5.74 -26.51
CA TYR A 285 -17.80 4.74 -27.09
C TYR A 285 -19.13 5.40 -27.47
N ALA A 286 -19.66 5.07 -28.65
CA ALA A 286 -20.99 5.47 -29.08
C ALA A 286 -21.63 4.36 -29.93
N LEU A 287 -22.91 4.07 -29.66
CA LEU A 287 -23.78 3.22 -30.47
C LEU A 287 -24.61 4.05 -31.47
#